data_AF-A0A1S9B5B5-F1
#
_entry.id   AF-A0A1S9B5B5-F1
#
_cell.length_a   1.000
_cell.length_b   1.000
_cell.length_c   1.000
_cell.angle_alpha   90.00
_cell.angle_beta   90.00
_cell.angle_gamma   90.00
#
_symmetry.space_group_name_H-M   'P 1'
#
loop_
_entity.id
_entity.type
_entity.pdbx_description
1 polymer ?
#
loop_
_entity_poly.entity_id
_entity_poly.type
_entity_poly.pdbx_seq_one_letter_code
_entity_poly.pdbx_strand_id
1 'polypeptide(L)'
;MVLATCLLPLLAPAQVITDATRAAAARDSVLHQATAIRQNLESHTSSFRMQARRLGTRRTITRGYAALSQASNTSMGEGRLSKRVLLWKQTVVHRRGGSTVETFRGFSNRQPVLWETRHNGRVTYQRLLQLKGNTPTSNKGGYGVLNGSYVHWNREQFILPAPSI
;
A
#
# COMPACT_ATOMS: atom_id res chain seq x y z
N MET A 1 -44.17 -9.10 23.25
CA MET A 1 -42.82 -9.68 23.47
C MET A 1 -42.02 -9.54 22.19
N VAL A 2 -41.01 -8.68 22.18
CA VAL A 2 -40.15 -8.42 21.02
C VAL A 2 -38.96 -9.38 21.10
N LEU A 3 -38.90 -10.35 20.18
CA LEU A 3 -37.76 -11.27 20.04
C LEU A 3 -36.63 -10.53 19.33
N ALA A 4 -35.59 -10.21 20.09
CA ALA A 4 -34.32 -9.71 19.59
C ALA A 4 -33.61 -10.82 18.80
N THR A 5 -33.69 -10.77 17.48
CA THR A 5 -32.84 -11.57 16.59
C THR A 5 -31.41 -11.04 16.68
N CYS A 6 -30.58 -11.81 17.40
CA CYS A 6 -29.17 -11.56 17.57
C CYS A 6 -28.47 -11.52 16.20
N LEU A 7 -27.99 -10.32 15.84
CA LEU A 7 -27.02 -10.08 14.78
C LEU A 7 -25.68 -10.73 15.17
N LEU A 8 -25.49 -12.00 14.80
CA LEU A 8 -24.16 -12.60 14.74
C LEU A 8 -23.50 -12.16 13.43
N PRO A 9 -22.37 -11.42 13.46
CA PRO A 9 -21.60 -11.20 12.25
C PRO A 9 -21.01 -12.55 11.83
N LEU A 10 -21.46 -13.03 10.67
CA LEU A 10 -20.94 -14.21 9.98
C LEU A 10 -19.46 -13.94 9.60
N LEU A 11 -18.54 -14.16 10.54
CA LEU A 11 -17.10 -14.25 10.27
C LEU A 11 -16.86 -15.60 9.59
N ALA A 12 -17.17 -15.68 8.29
CA ALA A 12 -16.76 -16.80 7.47
C ALA A 12 -15.23 -16.91 7.53
N PRO A 13 -14.66 -18.05 7.98
CA PRO A 13 -13.21 -18.21 8.01
C PRO A 13 -12.67 -18.13 6.58
N ALA A 14 -11.53 -17.44 6.41
CA ALA A 14 -10.86 -17.37 5.12
C ALA A 14 -10.53 -18.80 4.65
N GLN A 15 -10.94 -19.15 3.43
CA GLN A 15 -10.63 -20.47 2.89
C GLN A 15 -9.13 -20.53 2.61
N VAL A 16 -8.45 -21.47 3.28
CA VAL A 16 -7.02 -21.73 3.06
C VAL A 16 -6.88 -22.66 1.86
N ILE A 17 -6.23 -22.17 0.80
CA ILE A 17 -5.99 -22.90 -0.44
C ILE A 17 -4.49 -23.24 -0.52
N THR A 18 -4.19 -24.51 -0.73
CA THR A 18 -2.81 -25.05 -0.80
C THR A 18 -2.34 -25.35 -2.22
N ASP A 19 -3.17 -25.09 -3.22
CA ASP A 19 -2.81 -25.24 -4.63
C ASP A 19 -1.73 -24.22 -5.03
N ALA A 20 -0.54 -24.73 -5.35
CA ALA A 20 0.64 -23.93 -5.68
C ALA A 20 0.41 -23.02 -6.91
N THR A 21 -0.38 -23.48 -7.90
CA THR A 21 -0.63 -22.70 -9.12
C THR A 21 -1.52 -21.49 -8.83
N ARG A 22 -2.58 -21.69 -8.05
CA ARG A 22 -3.47 -20.62 -7.60
C ARG A 22 -2.78 -19.67 -6.64
N ALA A 23 -1.93 -20.19 -5.75
CA ALA A 23 -1.14 -19.38 -4.84
C ALA A 23 -0.16 -18.48 -5.58
N ALA A 24 0.51 -19.00 -6.63
CA ALA A 24 1.37 -18.21 -7.51
C ALA A 24 0.57 -17.15 -8.27
N ALA A 25 -0.57 -17.49 -8.87
CA ALA A 25 -1.44 -16.54 -9.56
C ALA A 25 -1.94 -15.42 -8.62
N ALA A 26 -2.33 -15.77 -7.38
CA ALA A 26 -2.74 -14.79 -6.37
C ALA A 26 -1.58 -13.86 -5.98
N ARG A 27 -0.38 -14.42 -5.78
CA ARG A 27 0.85 -13.64 -5.53
C ARG A 27 1.11 -12.66 -6.66
N ASP A 28 1.11 -13.14 -7.90
CA ASP A 28 1.45 -12.35 -9.07
C ASP A 28 0.39 -11.27 -9.32
N SER A 29 -0.89 -11.56 -9.04
CA SER A 29 -1.97 -10.56 -9.04
C SER A 29 -1.71 -9.42 -8.04
N VAL A 30 -1.34 -9.75 -6.79
CA VAL A 30 -0.99 -8.75 -5.78
C VAL A 30 0.19 -7.88 -6.24
N LEU A 31 1.25 -8.53 -6.72
CA LEU A 31 2.45 -7.84 -7.22
C LEU A 31 2.13 -6.92 -8.40
N HIS A 32 1.34 -7.39 -9.36
CA HIS A 32 0.94 -6.63 -10.54
C HIS A 32 0.12 -5.39 -10.15
N GLN A 33 -0.90 -5.55 -9.30
CA GLN A 33 -1.72 -4.43 -8.86
C GLN A 33 -0.94 -3.40 -8.04
N ALA A 34 -0.05 -3.86 -7.17
CA ALA A 34 0.81 -2.95 -6.43
C ALA A 34 1.74 -2.15 -7.33
N THR A 35 2.28 -2.80 -8.37
CA THR A 35 3.12 -2.13 -9.38
C THR A 35 2.31 -1.07 -10.13
N ALA A 36 1.09 -1.40 -10.56
CA ALA A 36 0.20 -0.45 -11.23
C ALA A 36 -0.16 0.76 -10.33
N ILE A 37 -0.49 0.53 -9.06
CA ILE A 37 -0.77 1.62 -8.09
C ILE A 37 0.47 2.48 -7.91
N ARG A 38 1.64 1.87 -7.75
CA ARG A 38 2.89 2.61 -7.57
C ARG A 38 3.19 3.49 -8.79
N GLN A 39 3.13 2.93 -10.00
CA GLN A 39 3.33 3.68 -11.25
C GLN A 39 2.34 4.84 -11.37
N ASN A 40 1.07 4.62 -11.05
CA ASN A 40 0.05 5.67 -11.06
C ASN A 40 0.38 6.79 -10.05
N LEU A 41 0.78 6.45 -8.83
CA LEU A 41 1.17 7.47 -7.83
C LEU A 41 2.41 8.26 -8.27
N GLU A 42 3.38 7.57 -8.87
CA GLU A 42 4.61 8.19 -9.40
C GLU A 42 4.29 9.10 -10.60
N SER A 43 3.38 8.71 -11.50
CA SER A 43 2.99 9.53 -12.67
C SER A 43 2.23 10.80 -12.29
N HIS A 44 1.46 10.79 -11.20
CA HIS A 44 0.75 11.97 -10.68
C HIS A 44 1.61 12.84 -9.75
N THR A 45 2.87 12.46 -9.53
CA THR A 45 3.79 13.22 -8.68
C THR A 45 4.38 14.39 -9.47
N SER A 46 4.12 15.61 -9.00
CA SER A 46 4.69 16.82 -9.59
C SER A 46 6.00 17.24 -8.94
N SER A 47 6.18 16.91 -7.66
CA SER A 47 7.33 17.32 -6.87
C SER A 47 7.68 16.29 -5.83
N PHE A 48 8.99 16.18 -5.55
CA PHE A 48 9.49 15.31 -4.50
C PHE A 48 10.32 16.11 -3.49
N ARG A 49 10.33 15.65 -2.23
CA ARG A 49 11.21 16.15 -1.18
C ARG A 49 11.95 14.98 -0.57
N MET A 50 13.28 15.05 -0.64
CA MET A 50 14.16 14.12 0.07
C MET A 50 14.60 14.75 1.40
N GLN A 51 14.66 13.93 2.44
CA GLN A 51 15.13 14.30 3.76
C GLN A 51 16.09 13.20 4.26
N ALA A 52 17.37 13.51 4.29
CA ALA A 52 18.35 12.77 5.08
C ALA A 52 18.34 13.36 6.50
N ARG A 53 18.15 12.53 7.54
CA ARG A 53 17.77 13.04 8.87
C ARG A 53 18.92 13.74 9.63
N ARG A 54 20.17 13.64 9.16
CA ARG A 54 21.44 14.29 9.61
C ARG A 54 22.63 13.56 8.94
N LEU A 55 23.80 14.20 8.86
CA LEU A 55 25.07 13.54 8.55
C LEU A 55 25.26 12.31 9.47
N GLY A 56 25.54 11.14 8.88
CA GLY A 56 25.66 9.85 9.59
C GLY A 56 24.36 9.08 9.80
N THR A 57 23.19 9.65 9.50
CA THR A 57 21.93 8.90 9.62
C THR A 57 21.77 7.97 8.42
N ARG A 58 21.66 6.68 8.69
CA ARG A 58 21.45 5.64 7.67
C ARG A 58 20.03 5.60 7.11
N ARG A 59 19.25 6.66 7.30
CA ARG A 59 17.83 6.71 6.95
C ARG A 59 17.56 7.89 6.03
N THR A 60 17.06 7.56 4.84
CA THR A 60 16.63 8.52 3.83
C THR A 60 15.12 8.43 3.70
N ILE A 61 14.43 9.56 3.72
CA ILE A 61 12.99 9.64 3.52
C ILE A 61 12.72 10.50 2.30
N THR A 62 12.07 9.93 1.29
CA THR A 62 11.63 10.64 0.09
C THR A 62 10.12 10.69 0.09
N ARG A 63 9.54 11.85 -0.22
CA ARG A 63 8.09 12.08 -0.27
C ARG A 63 7.72 12.65 -1.62
N GLY A 64 6.74 12.07 -2.30
CA GLY A 64 6.16 12.60 -3.53
C GLY A 64 4.83 13.27 -3.27
N TYR A 65 4.61 14.42 -3.91
CA TYR A 65 3.41 15.24 -3.77
C TYR A 65 2.73 15.45 -5.12
N ALA A 66 1.40 15.55 -5.09
CA ALA A 66 0.61 15.93 -6.26
C ALA A 66 0.87 17.40 -6.64
N ALA A 67 0.53 17.77 -7.88
CA ALA A 67 0.43 19.16 -8.28
C ALA A 67 -0.51 19.91 -7.34
N LEU A 68 -0.12 21.11 -6.92
CA LEU A 68 -1.01 22.01 -6.22
C LEU A 68 -2.13 22.37 -7.19
N SER A 69 -3.34 21.84 -6.99
CA SER A 69 -4.48 22.35 -7.74
C SER A 69 -4.73 23.78 -7.28
N GLN A 70 -4.88 24.71 -8.22
CA GLN A 70 -5.25 26.10 -7.95
C GLN A 70 -6.67 26.24 -7.31
N ALA A 71 -7.34 25.13 -7.00
CA ALA A 71 -8.73 25.09 -6.57
C ALA A 71 -8.96 25.40 -5.07
N SER A 72 -7.95 25.80 -4.31
CA SER A 72 -8.14 26.25 -2.91
C SER A 72 -8.01 27.77 -2.74
N ASN A 73 -8.29 28.55 -3.79
CA ASN A 73 -8.31 30.01 -3.72
C ASN A 73 -9.65 30.60 -3.22
N THR A 74 -10.60 29.77 -2.81
CA THR A 74 -11.87 30.18 -2.19
C THR A 74 -11.89 29.86 -0.69
N SER A 75 -10.95 30.44 0.05
CA SER A 75 -11.21 30.82 1.44
C SER A 75 -10.44 32.10 1.73
N MET A 76 -11.13 33.23 1.55
CA MET A 76 -10.78 34.50 2.18
C MET A 76 -10.51 34.25 3.66
N GLY A 77 -9.27 34.40 4.10
CA GLY A 77 -8.88 34.24 5.50
C GLY A 77 -7.51 33.57 5.68
N GLU A 78 -6.51 34.40 5.98
CA GLU A 78 -5.22 34.04 6.58
C GLU A 78 -4.39 32.94 5.90
N GLY A 79 -3.40 33.36 5.09
CA GLY A 79 -2.00 32.90 5.16
C GLY A 79 -1.64 31.41 5.09
N ARG A 80 -2.60 30.50 4.85
CA ARG A 80 -2.35 29.06 4.84
C ARG A 80 -1.90 28.63 3.46
N LEU A 81 -0.58 28.55 3.30
CA LEU A 81 0.12 27.85 2.22
C LEU A 81 -0.69 26.63 1.75
N SER A 82 -1.06 26.62 0.47
CA SER A 82 -1.78 25.53 -0.18
C SER A 82 -1.17 24.18 0.21
N LYS A 83 -1.96 23.35 0.91
CA LYS A 83 -1.46 22.10 1.53
C LYS A 83 -1.16 21.09 0.43
N ARG A 84 0.13 20.89 0.13
CA ARG A 84 0.62 19.83 -0.77
C ARG A 84 0.02 18.48 -0.40
N VAL A 85 -0.59 17.80 -1.35
CA VAL A 85 -1.19 16.47 -1.15
C VAL A 85 -0.10 15.41 -1.29
N LEU A 86 0.18 14.66 -0.22
CA LEU A 86 1.14 13.56 -0.23
C LEU A 86 0.57 12.37 -1.01
N LEU A 87 1.27 11.93 -2.06
CA LEU A 87 0.90 10.75 -2.85
C LEU A 87 1.66 9.51 -2.39
N TRP A 88 2.93 9.66 -2.03
CA TRP A 88 3.72 8.54 -1.55
C TRP A 88 4.86 8.96 -0.65
N LYS A 89 5.35 8.00 0.13
CA LYS A 89 6.52 8.13 0.99
C LYS A 89 7.37 6.88 0.87
N GLN A 90 8.62 7.06 0.47
CA GLN A 90 9.65 6.03 0.51
C GLN A 90 10.57 6.29 1.69
N THR A 91 10.88 5.24 2.46
CA THR A 91 11.88 5.27 3.52
C THR A 91 12.91 4.20 3.23
N VAL A 92 14.16 4.57 3.11
CA VAL A 92 15.29 3.65 2.95
C VAL A 92 16.10 3.68 4.24
N VAL A 93 16.39 2.50 4.80
CA VAL A 93 17.23 2.33 5.98
C VAL A 93 18.40 1.42 5.62
N HIS A 94 19.61 1.94 5.68
CA HIS A 94 20.84 1.16 5.56
C HIS A 94 21.23 0.65 6.95
N ARG A 95 21.55 -0.64 7.09
CA ARG A 95 21.93 -1.25 8.38
C ARG A 95 23.45 -1.37 8.51
N ARG A 96 23.92 -1.71 9.72
CA ARG A 96 25.32 -2.14 9.96
C ARG A 96 25.46 -3.53 9.33
N GLY A 97 26.29 -3.66 8.31
CA GLY A 97 26.38 -4.86 7.46
C GLY A 97 25.95 -4.67 6.00
N GLY A 98 25.65 -3.45 5.56
CA GLY A 98 25.37 -3.15 4.15
C GLY A 98 23.96 -3.50 3.66
N SER A 99 23.15 -4.19 4.47
CA SER A 99 21.77 -4.49 4.11
C SER A 99 20.88 -3.24 4.07
N THR A 100 19.90 -3.27 3.18
CA THR A 100 18.94 -2.18 2.98
C THR A 100 17.53 -2.65 3.23
N VAL A 101 16.76 -1.84 3.94
CA VAL A 101 15.31 -2.01 4.11
C VAL A 101 14.62 -0.80 3.51
N GLU A 102 13.80 -1.05 2.50
CA GLU A 102 13.02 -0.03 1.83
C GLU A 102 11.56 -0.21 2.17
N THR A 103 10.89 0.87 2.56
CA THR A 103 9.45 0.87 2.80
C THR A 103 8.81 1.94 1.94
N PHE A 104 7.93 1.53 1.03
CA PHE A 104 7.10 2.41 0.22
C PHE A 104 5.67 2.43 0.76
N ARG A 105 5.11 3.62 0.95
CA ARG A 105 3.71 3.82 1.33
C ARG A 105 3.06 4.76 0.34
N GLY A 106 2.03 4.26 -0.34
CA GLY A 106 1.19 5.03 -1.25
C GLY A 106 -0.09 5.50 -0.58
N PHE A 107 -0.54 6.69 -0.95
CA PHE A 107 -1.73 7.33 -0.42
C PHE A 107 -2.63 7.81 -1.55
N SER A 108 -3.94 7.67 -1.36
CA SER A 108 -4.96 8.31 -2.17
C SER A 108 -5.95 8.98 -1.23
N ASN A 109 -6.29 10.24 -1.48
CA ASN A 109 -7.18 11.02 -0.61
C ASN A 109 -6.77 10.96 0.88
N ARG A 110 -5.46 11.01 1.14
CA ARG A 110 -4.84 10.89 2.49
C ARG A 110 -5.03 9.53 3.19
N GLN A 111 -5.63 8.55 2.53
CA GLN A 111 -5.75 7.18 3.01
C GLN A 111 -4.65 6.30 2.42
N PRO A 112 -4.04 5.39 3.19
CA PRO A 112 -3.04 4.46 2.66
C PRO A 112 -3.71 3.47 1.70
N VAL A 113 -3.13 3.30 0.51
CA VAL A 113 -3.62 2.37 -0.52
C VAL A 113 -2.64 1.24 -0.81
N LEU A 114 -1.35 1.51 -0.58
CA LEU A 114 -0.27 0.57 -0.82
C LEU A 114 0.74 0.68 0.31
N TRP A 115 1.19 -0.46 0.80
CA TRP A 115 2.36 -0.57 1.65
C TRP A 115 3.22 -1.71 1.14
N GLU A 116 4.43 -1.39 0.74
CA GLU A 116 5.42 -2.35 0.29
C GLU A 116 6.69 -2.25 1.14
N THR A 117 7.27 -3.39 1.48
CA THR A 117 8.58 -3.47 2.11
C THR A 117 9.48 -4.37 1.28
N ARG A 118 10.68 -3.87 0.97
CA ARG A 118 11.74 -4.62 0.32
C ARG A 118 12.93 -4.76 1.26
N HIS A 119 13.54 -5.93 1.26
CA HIS A 119 14.80 -6.19 1.93
C HIS A 119 15.84 -6.53 0.85
N ASN A 120 16.91 -5.73 0.76
CA ASN A 120 17.93 -5.85 -0.30
C ASN A 120 17.32 -5.92 -1.71
N GLY A 121 16.31 -5.07 -2.00
CA GLY A 121 15.62 -5.04 -3.30
C GLY A 121 14.53 -6.10 -3.51
N ARG A 122 14.48 -7.17 -2.70
CA ARG A 122 13.43 -8.21 -2.79
C ARG A 122 12.19 -7.82 -1.98
N VAL A 123 11.00 -7.95 -2.56
CA VAL A 123 9.72 -7.71 -1.85
C VAL A 123 9.54 -8.77 -0.76
N THR A 124 9.42 -8.34 0.50
CA THR A 124 9.16 -9.22 1.66
C THR A 124 7.76 -9.07 2.20
N TYR A 125 7.15 -7.90 1.98
CA TYR A 125 5.80 -7.60 2.42
C TYR A 125 5.14 -6.66 1.41
N GLN A 126 3.90 -6.95 1.06
CA GLN A 126 3.09 -6.04 0.26
C GLN A 126 1.64 -6.10 0.73
N ARG A 127 1.03 -4.94 0.89
CA ARG A 127 -0.36 -4.79 1.29
C ARG A 127 -1.07 -3.78 0.41
N LEU A 128 -2.13 -4.24 -0.21
CA LEU A 128 -3.09 -3.48 -0.97
C LEU A 128 -4.30 -3.22 -0.06
N LEU A 129 -4.57 -1.95 0.20
CA LEU A 129 -5.74 -1.51 0.97
C LEU A 129 -6.82 -1.09 -0.02
N GLN A 130 -8.03 -1.59 0.20
CA GLN A 130 -9.16 -1.28 -0.68
C GLN A 130 -9.43 0.23 -0.66
N LEU A 131 -9.38 0.83 -1.85
CA LEU A 131 -9.89 2.16 -2.10
C LEU A 131 -11.42 2.13 -2.01
N LYS A 132 -12.01 2.81 -1.02
CA LYS A 132 -13.43 3.18 -1.08
C LYS A 132 -13.57 4.36 -2.03
N GLY A 133 -14.03 4.11 -3.25
CA GLY A 133 -14.33 5.14 -4.24
C GLY A 133 -15.69 4.88 -4.91
N ASN A 134 -16.48 5.95 -5.08
CA ASN A 134 -17.84 5.98 -5.66
C ASN A 134 -17.86 5.72 -7.18
N THR A 135 -17.10 4.74 -7.68
CA THR A 135 -17.12 4.35 -9.09
C THR A 135 -17.94 3.07 -9.26
N PRO A 136 -19.10 3.10 -9.94
CA PRO A 136 -20.06 2.00 -9.97
C PRO A 136 -19.67 0.82 -10.87
N THR A 137 -18.44 0.74 -11.38
CA THR A 137 -18.08 -0.17 -12.49
C THR A 137 -16.94 -1.15 -12.22
N SER A 138 -16.44 -1.25 -10.98
CA SER A 138 -15.58 -2.39 -10.59
C SER A 138 -16.02 -2.92 -9.24
N ASN A 139 -16.97 -3.85 -9.26
CA ASN A 139 -17.44 -4.57 -8.09
C ASN A 139 -16.27 -5.32 -7.44
N LYS A 140 -15.83 -4.80 -6.28
CA LYS A 140 -14.73 -5.23 -5.41
C LYS A 140 -13.35 -4.72 -5.84
N GLY A 141 -12.96 -3.58 -5.28
CA GLY A 141 -11.54 -3.20 -5.23
C GLY A 141 -10.74 -4.34 -4.58
N GLY A 142 -9.72 -4.83 -5.28
CA GLY A 142 -8.90 -5.94 -4.81
C GLY A 142 -8.15 -5.55 -3.53
N TYR A 143 -8.27 -6.38 -2.50
CA TYR A 143 -7.41 -6.29 -1.32
C TYR A 143 -6.50 -7.50 -1.27
N GLY A 144 -5.25 -7.26 -0.92
CA GLY A 144 -4.23 -8.29 -1.00
C GLY A 144 -3.13 -8.06 0.02
N VAL A 145 -2.65 -9.13 0.66
CA VAL A 145 -1.48 -9.11 1.52
C VAL A 145 -0.56 -10.23 1.07
N LEU A 146 0.58 -9.87 0.50
CA LEU A 146 1.69 -10.78 0.29
C LEU A 146 2.62 -10.69 1.50
N ASN A 147 2.84 -11.82 2.15
CA ASN A 147 3.86 -12.04 3.17
C ASN A 147 4.72 -13.22 2.69
N GLY A 148 6.00 -13.27 3.07
CA GLY A 148 6.96 -14.25 2.53
C GLY A 148 6.53 -15.73 2.56
N SER A 149 5.55 -16.09 3.40
CA SER A 149 4.99 -17.44 3.55
C SER A 149 3.55 -17.62 3.07
N TYR A 150 2.80 -16.55 2.81
CA TYR A 150 1.39 -16.65 2.40
C TYR A 150 0.91 -15.41 1.64
N VAL A 151 -0.12 -15.59 0.82
CA VAL A 151 -0.83 -14.52 0.14
C VAL A 151 -2.28 -14.53 0.58
N HIS A 152 -2.74 -13.42 1.13
CA HIS A 152 -4.17 -13.16 1.24
C HIS A 152 -4.60 -12.41 -0.02
N TRP A 153 -5.61 -12.91 -0.72
CA TRP A 153 -6.15 -12.24 -1.91
C TRP A 153 -7.66 -12.31 -1.87
N ASN A 154 -8.31 -11.14 -1.79
CA ASN A 154 -9.72 -11.06 -1.42
C ASN A 154 -10.00 -11.94 -0.18
N ARG A 155 -11.06 -12.76 -0.18
CA ARG A 155 -11.47 -13.57 1.00
C ARG A 155 -10.70 -14.88 1.16
N GLU A 156 -9.69 -15.11 0.34
CA GLU A 156 -8.95 -16.36 0.28
C GLU A 156 -7.52 -16.16 0.78
N GLN A 157 -7.01 -17.17 1.47
CA GLN A 157 -5.64 -17.23 1.92
C GLN A 157 -4.93 -18.39 1.23
N PHE A 158 -3.81 -18.11 0.61
CA PHE A 158 -2.97 -19.06 -0.11
C PHE A 158 -1.66 -19.24 0.64
N ILE A 159 -1.26 -20.47 0.89
CA ILE A 159 0.07 -20.77 1.44
C ILE A 159 1.06 -20.79 0.28
N LEU A 160 2.16 -20.03 0.39
CA LEU A 160 3.21 -20.07 -0.61
C LEU A 160 4.17 -21.23 -0.28
N PRO A 161 4.61 -22.01 -1.28
CA PRO A 161 5.67 -22.99 -1.06
C PRO A 161 6.92 -22.26 -0.55
N ALA A 162 7.64 -22.88 0.39
CA ALA A 162 8.87 -22.33 0.91
C ALA A 162 9.82 -22.03 -0.27
N PRO A 163 10.50 -20.88 -0.28
CA PRO A 163 11.50 -20.61 -1.30
C PRO A 163 12.56 -21.72 -1.23
N SER A 164 12.72 -22.48 -2.32
CA SER A 164 13.83 -23.42 -2.47
C SER A 164 15.12 -22.62 -2.31
N ILE A 165 15.92 -22.98 -1.31
CA ILE A 165 17.23 -22.39 -1.00
C ILE A 165 18.20 -22.72 -2.13
#